data_AF-A0A0B7MT45-F1
#
_entry.id   AF-A0A0B7MT45-F1
#
_cell.length_a   1.000
_cell.length_b   1.000
_cell.length_c   1.000
_cell.angle_alpha   90.00
_cell.angle_beta   90.00
_cell.angle_gamma   90.00
#
_symmetry.space_group_name_H-M   'P 1'
#
loop_
_entity.id
_entity.type
_entity.pdbx_description
1 polymer ?
#
loop_
_entity_poly.entity_id
_entity_poly.type
_entity_poly.pdbx_seq_one_letter_code
_entity_poly.pdbx_strand_id
1 'polypeptide(L)'
;MSEFRLPKFPESLKNKNFNTKTRTAIQIPEYLFLSNFDHWNIQNIVDDYFLFSEAPSAIGHTLYSDAIECLKAFIESRVYGNKSEKAFVQKFLVYLDQPHSKKLFLQLYNNLERSKRLDQLIVEMEEEKSRVMNFWGKLATEESKEKGIIVQEVEEHLMNASVHSVFRNSW
;
A
#
# COMPACT_ATOMS: atom_id res chain seq x y z
N MET A 1 6.73 20.56 35.59
CA MET A 1 5.53 19.89 35.06
C MET A 1 6.01 18.73 34.21
N SER A 2 5.74 17.49 34.62
CA SER A 2 6.39 16.29 34.07
C SER A 2 5.82 15.86 32.73
N GLU A 3 6.60 16.11 31.67
CA GLU A 3 6.97 15.15 30.63
C GLU A 3 5.87 14.24 30.06
N PHE A 4 5.23 14.72 28.99
CA PHE A 4 4.43 13.95 28.02
C PHE A 4 5.32 12.97 27.21
N ARG A 5 6.03 12.07 27.91
CA ARG A 5 7.01 11.18 27.30
C ARG A 5 6.43 9.79 27.08
N LEU A 6 6.85 9.19 25.97
CA LEU A 6 6.66 7.77 25.68
C LEU A 6 7.06 6.95 26.93
N PRO A 7 6.24 6.00 27.39
CA PRO A 7 6.56 5.19 28.54
C PRO A 7 7.89 4.46 28.33
N LYS A 8 8.75 4.47 29.34
CA LYS A 8 9.99 3.67 29.30
C LYS A 8 9.64 2.19 29.15
N PHE A 9 10.27 1.55 28.17
CA PHE A 9 10.18 0.12 27.98
C PHE A 9 10.74 -0.63 29.21
N PRO A 10 9.95 -1.50 29.86
CA PRO A 10 10.43 -2.25 31.01
C PRO A 10 11.25 -3.47 30.54
N GLU A 11 12.47 -3.62 31.07
CA GLU A 11 13.38 -4.73 30.72
C GLU A 11 12.74 -6.12 30.94
N SER A 12 11.79 -6.23 31.88
CA SER A 12 11.02 -7.46 32.13
C SER A 12 10.14 -7.93 30.95
N LEU A 13 9.91 -7.06 29.96
CA LEU A 13 9.17 -7.34 28.73
C LEU A 13 10.09 -7.48 27.51
N LYS A 14 11.41 -7.41 27.68
CA LYS A 14 12.37 -7.62 26.60
C LYS A 14 12.20 -9.01 25.98
N ASN A 15 12.15 -9.06 24.65
CA ASN A 15 11.88 -10.26 23.86
C ASN A 15 10.54 -10.95 24.21
N LYS A 16 9.63 -10.27 24.92
CA LYS A 16 8.30 -10.79 25.17
C LYS A 16 7.35 -10.30 24.11
N ASN A 17 6.56 -11.24 23.64
CA ASN A 17 5.50 -10.96 22.71
C ASN A 17 4.19 -10.77 23.45
N PHE A 18 3.34 -9.95 22.87
CA PHE A 18 1.95 -9.81 23.22
C PHE A 18 1.29 -11.19 23.21
N ASN A 19 0.54 -11.49 24.26
CA ASN A 19 -0.05 -12.81 24.40
C ASN A 19 -1.11 -13.04 23.31
N THR A 20 -0.81 -13.95 22.38
CA THR A 20 -1.67 -14.30 21.23
C THR A 20 -3.05 -14.79 21.65
N LYS A 21 -3.16 -15.49 22.80
CA LYS A 21 -4.45 -15.93 23.34
C LYS A 21 -5.31 -14.74 23.74
N THR A 22 -4.69 -13.72 24.36
CA THR A 22 -5.40 -12.48 24.65
C THR A 22 -5.81 -11.81 23.34
N ARG A 23 -4.89 -11.63 22.40
CA ARG A 23 -5.15 -10.97 21.12
C ARG A 23 -6.40 -11.53 20.43
N THR A 24 -6.51 -12.85 20.38
CA THR A 24 -7.65 -13.55 19.77
C THR A 24 -8.95 -13.34 20.57
N ALA A 25 -8.88 -13.42 21.90
CA ALA A 25 -10.04 -13.32 22.78
C ALA A 25 -10.71 -11.93 22.77
N ILE A 26 -9.92 -10.86 22.70
CA ILE A 26 -10.42 -9.47 22.60
C ILE A 26 -10.48 -8.97 21.16
N GLN A 27 -10.32 -9.87 20.17
CA GLN A 27 -10.41 -9.58 18.73
C GLN A 27 -9.60 -8.35 18.31
N ILE A 28 -8.38 -8.21 18.84
CA ILE A 28 -7.49 -7.14 18.42
C ILE A 28 -7.16 -7.33 16.93
N PRO A 29 -7.45 -6.34 16.06
CA PRO A 29 -7.12 -6.45 14.65
C PRO A 29 -5.61 -6.63 14.45
N GLU A 30 -5.22 -7.44 13.46
CA GLU A 30 -3.81 -7.77 13.20
C GLU A 30 -2.96 -6.53 12.92
N TYR A 31 -3.55 -5.53 12.29
CA TYR A 31 -2.91 -4.27 11.90
C TYR A 31 -2.69 -3.28 13.05
N LEU A 32 -3.32 -3.47 14.20
CA LEU A 32 -3.45 -2.40 15.21
C LEU A 32 -2.34 -2.40 16.27
N PHE A 33 -1.74 -3.55 16.55
CA PHE A 33 -0.68 -3.65 17.55
C PHE A 33 0.40 -4.65 17.16
N LEU A 34 1.64 -4.23 17.37
CA LEU A 34 2.82 -5.05 17.21
C LEU A 34 2.85 -6.19 18.21
N SER A 35 3.29 -7.35 17.72
CA SER A 35 3.48 -8.54 18.54
C SER A 35 4.55 -8.37 19.61
N ASN A 36 5.52 -7.45 19.47
CA ASN A 36 6.60 -7.31 20.44
C ASN A 36 6.49 -5.97 21.18
N PHE A 37 6.58 -5.99 22.51
CA PHE A 37 6.42 -4.79 23.35
C PHE A 37 7.52 -3.73 23.15
N ASP A 38 8.70 -4.13 22.67
CA ASP A 38 9.85 -3.25 22.42
C ASP A 38 9.62 -2.30 21.23
N HIS A 39 8.75 -2.70 20.30
CA HIS A 39 8.41 -1.92 19.13
C HIS A 39 7.20 -1.00 19.35
N TRP A 40 6.58 -1.00 20.54
CA TRP A 40 5.37 -0.22 20.79
C TRP A 40 5.66 1.29 20.80
N ASN A 41 5.27 1.96 19.72
CA ASN A 41 5.23 3.42 19.60
C ASN A 41 4.19 3.81 18.52
N ILE A 42 3.86 5.09 18.44
CA ILE A 42 2.82 5.60 17.51
C ILE A 42 3.21 5.37 16.04
N GLN A 43 4.48 5.58 15.69
CA GLN A 43 4.97 5.42 14.32
C GLN A 43 4.72 4.00 13.82
N ASN A 44 5.15 3.01 14.59
CA ASN A 44 5.04 1.62 14.16
C ASN A 44 3.57 1.14 14.10
N ILE A 45 2.67 1.68 14.94
CA ILE A 45 1.23 1.37 14.84
C ILE A 45 0.67 1.87 13.50
N VAL A 46 1.06 3.07 13.08
CA VAL A 46 0.62 3.62 11.80
C VAL A 46 1.26 2.86 10.63
N ASP A 47 2.57 2.58 10.71
CA ASP A 47 3.28 1.83 9.67
C ASP A 47 2.66 0.45 9.44
N ASP A 48 2.38 -0.29 10.52
CA ASP A 48 1.73 -1.61 10.45
C ASP A 48 0.36 -1.52 9.78
N TYR A 49 -0.45 -0.50 10.08
CA TYR A 49 -1.73 -0.32 9.41
C TYR A 49 -1.59 -0.23 7.89
N PHE A 50 -0.61 0.53 7.38
CA PHE A 50 -0.35 0.65 5.94
C PHE A 50 0.40 -0.54 5.33
N LEU A 51 0.98 -1.42 6.14
CA LEU A 51 1.50 -2.72 5.70
C LEU A 51 0.37 -3.74 5.49
N PHE A 52 -0.65 -3.73 6.36
CA PHE A 52 -1.76 -4.68 6.30
C PHE A 52 -2.93 -4.22 5.39
N SER A 53 -3.16 -2.92 5.25
CA SER A 53 -4.27 -2.38 4.46
C SER A 53 -3.76 -1.84 3.12
N GLU A 54 -3.84 -2.63 2.05
CA GLU A 54 -3.44 -2.21 0.69
C GLU A 54 -4.15 -0.93 0.24
N ALA A 55 -5.40 -0.75 0.67
CA ALA A 55 -6.12 0.51 0.61
C ALA A 55 -6.57 0.88 2.04
N PRO A 56 -6.28 2.10 2.54
CA PRO A 56 -6.73 2.51 3.87
C PRO A 56 -8.27 2.58 3.90
N SER A 57 -8.89 1.66 4.62
CA SER A 57 -10.36 1.57 4.74
C SER A 57 -10.91 2.43 5.89
N ALA A 58 -10.11 2.64 6.93
CA ALA A 58 -10.41 3.51 8.06
C ALA A 58 -9.72 4.87 7.91
N ILE A 59 -10.40 5.93 8.34
CA ILE A 59 -9.81 7.27 8.48
C ILE A 59 -8.94 7.26 9.76
N GLY A 60 -7.84 8.01 9.77
CA GLY A 60 -6.89 8.04 10.90
C GLY A 60 -7.53 8.30 12.27
N HIS A 61 -8.65 9.05 12.33
CA HIS A 61 -9.42 9.25 13.56
C HIS A 61 -10.12 7.98 14.07
N THR A 62 -10.72 7.21 13.18
CA THR A 62 -11.36 5.93 13.49
C THR A 62 -10.31 4.95 13.95
N LEU A 63 -9.23 4.80 13.17
CA LEU A 63 -8.11 3.92 13.50
C LEU A 63 -7.52 4.21 14.89
N TYR A 64 -7.33 5.48 15.22
CA TYR A 64 -6.85 5.88 16.54
C TYR A 64 -7.84 5.57 17.67
N SER A 65 -9.14 5.74 17.41
CA SER A 65 -10.19 5.43 18.40
C SER A 65 -10.28 3.93 18.65
N ASP A 66 -10.24 3.13 17.59
CA ASP A 66 -10.21 1.67 17.64
C ASP A 66 -8.99 1.17 18.43
N ALA A 67 -7.82 1.80 18.23
CA ALA A 67 -6.62 1.50 19.00
C ALA A 67 -6.84 1.69 20.50
N ILE A 68 -7.38 2.84 20.89
CA ILE A 68 -7.66 3.16 22.29
C ILE A 68 -8.65 2.15 22.89
N GLU A 69 -9.74 1.86 22.18
CA GLU A 69 -10.77 0.93 22.64
C GLU A 69 -10.23 -0.48 22.82
N CYS A 70 -9.42 -0.97 21.87
CA CYS A 70 -8.76 -2.27 21.98
C CYS A 70 -7.84 -2.37 23.21
N LEU A 71 -7.05 -1.32 23.50
CA LEU A 71 -6.18 -1.31 24.69
C LEU A 71 -6.97 -1.22 25.99
N LYS A 72 -8.09 -0.48 26.02
CA LYS A 72 -9.01 -0.44 27.16
C LYS A 72 -9.58 -1.83 27.43
N ALA A 73 -10.11 -2.49 26.39
CA ALA A 73 -10.63 -3.85 26.48
C ALA A 73 -9.56 -4.84 26.98
N PHE A 74 -8.31 -4.71 26.53
CA PHE A 74 -7.20 -5.53 27.03
C PHE A 74 -6.97 -5.37 28.54
N ILE A 75 -6.92 -4.13 29.03
CA ILE A 75 -6.68 -3.84 30.45
C ILE A 75 -7.83 -4.38 31.31
N GLU A 76 -9.06 -4.17 30.87
CA GLU A 76 -10.29 -4.59 31.55
C GLU A 76 -10.48 -6.11 31.53
N SER A 77 -9.92 -6.80 30.53
CA SER A 77 -9.99 -8.25 30.43
C SER A 77 -9.40 -8.90 31.70
N ARG A 78 -10.23 -9.57 32.48
CA ARG A 78 -9.78 -10.27 33.71
C ARG A 78 -8.94 -11.51 33.42
N VAL A 79 -8.95 -11.95 32.16
CA VAL A 79 -8.58 -13.32 31.80
C VAL A 79 -7.11 -13.43 31.37
N TYR A 80 -6.47 -12.38 30.86
CA TYR A 80 -5.12 -12.51 30.31
C TYR A 80 -4.24 -11.24 30.44
N GLY A 81 -2.92 -11.45 30.45
CA GLY A 81 -1.89 -10.42 30.65
C GLY A 81 -1.28 -10.50 32.05
N ASN A 82 0.03 -10.72 32.17
CA ASN A 82 0.69 -10.67 33.48
C ASN A 82 0.69 -9.22 34.03
N LYS A 83 0.94 -9.06 35.33
CA LYS A 83 0.88 -7.74 35.99
C LYS A 83 1.77 -6.69 35.29
N SER A 84 2.93 -7.10 34.78
CA SER A 84 3.87 -6.21 34.09
C SER A 84 3.36 -5.77 32.71
N GLU A 85 2.77 -6.68 31.94
CA GLU A 85 2.15 -6.40 30.64
C GLU A 85 0.98 -5.41 30.81
N LYS A 86 0.07 -5.69 31.75
CA LYS A 86 -1.06 -4.79 32.04
C LYS A 86 -0.59 -3.41 32.47
N ALA A 87 0.40 -3.34 33.36
CA ALA A 87 0.95 -2.06 33.80
C ALA A 87 1.61 -1.28 32.66
N PHE A 88 2.30 -1.95 31.73
CA PHE A 88 2.89 -1.31 30.56
C PHE A 88 1.81 -0.81 29.59
N VAL A 89 0.86 -1.66 29.23
CA VAL A 89 -0.26 -1.28 28.34
C VAL A 89 -1.08 -0.13 28.93
N GLN A 90 -1.31 -0.13 30.24
CA GLN A 90 -2.00 0.97 30.91
C GLN A 90 -1.23 2.30 30.83
N LYS A 91 0.10 2.27 31.02
CA LYS A 91 0.94 3.47 30.82
C LYS A 91 0.92 3.93 29.37
N PHE A 92 0.94 2.99 28.42
CA PHE A 92 0.89 3.29 27.00
C PHE A 92 -0.46 3.86 26.58
N LEU A 93 -1.56 3.35 27.13
CA LEU A 93 -2.89 3.92 26.94
C LEU A 93 -2.97 5.35 27.47
N VAL A 94 -2.45 5.61 28.67
CA VAL A 94 -2.40 6.98 29.23
C VAL A 94 -1.55 7.91 28.35
N TYR A 95 -0.47 7.41 27.75
CA TYR A 95 0.30 8.17 26.77
C TYR A 95 -0.50 8.43 25.49
N LEU A 96 -1.20 7.43 24.97
CA LEU A 96 -2.01 7.56 23.77
C LEU A 96 -3.14 8.55 23.95
N ASP A 97 -3.88 8.50 25.07
CA ASP A 97 -5.06 9.34 25.38
C ASP A 97 -4.75 10.85 25.45
N GLN A 98 -3.47 11.22 25.40
CA GLN A 98 -3.03 12.62 25.38
C GLN A 98 -3.34 13.30 24.04
N PRO A 99 -3.81 14.57 24.03
CA PRO A 99 -4.07 15.32 22.80
C PRO A 99 -2.84 15.42 21.87
N HIS A 100 -1.64 15.52 22.44
CA HIS A 100 -0.40 15.59 21.68
C HIS A 100 -0.13 14.27 20.91
N SER A 101 -0.31 13.13 21.57
CA SER A 101 -0.16 11.80 20.96
C SER A 101 -1.18 11.58 19.85
N LYS A 102 -2.43 12.01 20.05
CA LYS A 102 -3.45 12.00 18.98
C LYS A 102 -3.01 12.82 17.77
N LYS A 103 -2.52 14.04 18.00
CA LYS A 103 -2.05 14.91 16.92
C LYS A 103 -0.90 14.26 16.14
N LEU A 104 0.08 13.69 16.85
CA LEU A 104 1.20 12.99 16.24
C LEU A 104 0.73 11.79 15.40
N PHE A 105 -0.17 10.97 15.95
CA PHE A 105 -0.75 9.83 15.23
C PHE A 105 -1.37 10.26 13.91
N LEU A 106 -2.23 11.28 13.93
CA LEU A 106 -2.93 11.79 12.75
C LEU A 106 -1.96 12.40 11.72
N GLN A 107 -0.90 13.07 12.17
CA GLN A 107 0.13 13.59 11.28
C GLN A 107 0.86 12.47 10.55
N LEU A 108 1.27 11.42 11.26
CA LEU A 108 1.95 10.26 10.66
C LEU A 108 1.03 9.53 9.70
N TYR A 109 -0.23 9.31 10.10
CA TYR A 109 -1.25 8.72 9.25
C TYR A 109 -1.42 9.49 7.93
N ASN A 110 -1.64 10.80 8.00
CA ASN A 110 -1.86 11.62 6.81
C ASN A 110 -0.64 11.64 5.88
N ASN A 111 0.58 11.61 6.44
CA ASN A 111 1.80 11.57 5.65
C ASN A 111 1.93 10.26 4.87
N LEU A 112 1.69 9.12 5.53
CA LEU A 112 1.76 7.80 4.91
C LEU A 112 0.63 7.58 3.91
N GLU A 113 -0.59 8.01 4.24
CA GLU A 113 -1.73 7.97 3.32
C GLU A 113 -1.42 8.75 2.04
N ARG A 114 -0.91 9.97 2.18
CA ARG A 114 -0.53 10.81 1.03
C ARG A 114 0.56 10.14 0.19
N SER A 115 1.57 9.54 0.84
CA SER A 115 2.62 8.81 0.14
C SER A 115 2.04 7.65 -0.67
N LYS A 116 1.19 6.83 -0.06
CA LYS A 116 0.55 5.67 -0.72
C LYS A 116 -0.32 6.08 -1.90
N ARG A 117 -1.09 7.17 -1.76
CA ARG A 117 -1.88 7.71 -2.88
C ARG A 117 -1.00 8.22 -4.02
N LEU A 118 0.13 8.85 -3.71
CA LEU A 118 1.09 9.27 -4.73
C LEU A 118 1.72 8.08 -5.45
N ASP A 119 2.12 7.03 -4.72
CA ASP A 119 2.67 5.81 -5.30
C ASP A 119 1.66 5.13 -6.24
N GLN A 120 0.38 5.06 -5.85
CA GLN A 120 -0.69 4.54 -6.70
C GLN A 120 -0.87 5.36 -7.98
N LEU A 121 -0.89 6.69 -7.87
CA LEU A 121 -0.99 7.58 -9.04
C LEU A 121 0.20 7.41 -10.00
N ILE A 122 1.41 7.21 -9.48
CA ILE A 122 2.60 6.96 -10.30
C ILE A 122 2.42 5.66 -11.09
N VAL A 123 1.99 4.58 -10.44
CA VAL A 123 1.72 3.29 -11.10
C VAL A 123 0.66 3.44 -12.19
N GLU A 124 -0.46 4.10 -11.90
CA GLU A 124 -1.54 4.35 -12.88
C GLU A 124 -1.04 5.15 -14.09
N MET A 125 -0.20 6.16 -13.86
CA MET A 125 0.41 6.96 -14.93
C MET A 125 1.37 6.14 -15.79
N GLU A 126 2.17 5.25 -15.19
CA GLU A 126 3.08 4.37 -15.92
C GLU A 126 2.32 3.34 -16.77
N GLU A 127 1.24 2.77 -16.24
CA GLU A 127 0.35 1.88 -16.97
C GLU A 127 -0.32 2.58 -18.16
N GLU A 128 -0.80 3.80 -17.96
CA GLU A 128 -1.39 4.60 -19.05
C GLU A 128 -0.36 4.94 -20.13
N LYS A 129 0.85 5.34 -19.73
CA LYS A 129 1.96 5.60 -20.66
C LYS A 129 2.29 4.35 -21.49
N SER A 130 2.30 3.17 -20.87
CA SER A 130 2.52 1.90 -21.54
C SER A 130 1.39 1.58 -22.53
N ARG A 131 0.12 1.78 -22.13
CA ARG A 131 -1.05 1.61 -23.01
C ARG A 131 -0.99 2.50 -24.24
N VAL A 132 -0.71 3.79 -24.05
CA VAL A 132 -0.58 4.76 -25.15
C VAL A 132 0.56 4.39 -26.08
N MET A 133 1.74 4.04 -25.56
CA MET A 133 2.86 3.58 -26.40
C MET A 133 2.51 2.33 -27.21
N ASN A 134 1.85 1.35 -26.60
CA ASN A 134 1.42 0.13 -27.29
C ASN A 134 0.38 0.42 -28.38
N PHE A 135 -0.55 1.35 -28.14
CA PHE A 135 -1.53 1.78 -29.14
C PHE A 135 -0.85 2.39 -30.36
N TRP A 136 0.03 3.39 -30.15
CA TRP A 136 0.75 4.03 -31.25
C TRP A 136 1.70 3.08 -31.98
N GLY A 137 2.35 2.15 -31.25
CA GLY A 137 3.16 1.10 -31.85
C GLY A 137 2.35 0.19 -32.78
N LYS A 138 1.15 -0.24 -32.35
CA LYS A 138 0.23 -1.03 -33.20
C LYS A 138 -0.20 -0.24 -34.44
N LEU A 139 -0.63 1.01 -34.26
CA LEU A 139 -1.06 1.87 -35.36
C LEU A 139 0.05 2.06 -36.40
N ALA A 140 1.28 2.31 -35.96
CA ALA A 140 2.44 2.43 -36.84
C ALA A 140 2.75 1.12 -37.60
N THR A 141 2.60 -0.04 -36.95
CA THR A 141 2.77 -1.33 -37.63
C THR A 141 1.66 -1.64 -38.64
N GLU A 142 0.42 -1.21 -38.37
CA GLU A 142 -0.72 -1.37 -39.29
C GLU A 142 -0.56 -0.48 -40.52
N GLU A 143 -0.21 0.80 -40.34
CA GLU A 143 0.09 1.70 -41.47
C GLU A 143 1.29 1.21 -42.30
N SER A 144 2.32 0.67 -41.65
CA SER A 144 3.47 0.11 -42.38
C SER A 144 3.12 -1.15 -43.16
N LYS A 145 2.19 -1.98 -42.66
CA LYS A 145 1.70 -3.15 -43.39
C LYS A 145 0.85 -2.73 -44.58
N GLU A 146 -0.05 -1.76 -44.44
CA GLU A 146 -0.83 -1.22 -45.56
C GLU A 146 0.07 -0.65 -46.66
N LYS A 147 1.08 0.14 -46.31
CA LYS A 147 2.04 0.66 -47.29
C LYS A 147 2.85 -0.47 -47.96
N GLY A 148 3.24 -1.49 -47.19
CA GLY A 148 3.93 -2.68 -47.73
C GLY A 148 3.08 -3.47 -48.72
N ILE A 149 1.79 -3.66 -48.42
CA ILE A 149 0.82 -4.32 -49.31
C ILE A 149 0.66 -3.54 -50.62
N ILE A 150 0.52 -2.21 -50.54
CA ILE A 150 0.39 -1.36 -51.73
C ILE A 150 1.65 -1.45 -52.62
N VAL A 151 2.85 -1.48 -52.04
CA VAL A 151 4.09 -1.63 -52.82
C VAL A 151 4.13 -2.98 -53.53
N GLN A 152 3.71 -4.06 -52.85
CA GLN A 152 3.67 -5.40 -53.43
C GLN A 152 2.67 -5.52 -54.59
N GLU A 153 1.47 -4.97 -54.44
CA GLU A 153 0.45 -4.95 -55.50
C GLU A 153 0.89 -4.10 -56.71
N VAL A 154 1.56 -2.98 -56.47
CA VAL A 154 2.12 -2.13 -57.54
C VAL A 154 3.25 -2.85 -58.28
N GLU A 155 4.17 -3.51 -57.58
CA GLU A 155 5.24 -4.30 -58.19
C GLU A 155 4.67 -5.48 -59.00
N GLU A 156 3.67 -6.18 -58.48
CA GLU A 156 2.99 -7.27 -59.19
C GLU A 156 2.26 -6.77 -60.45
N HIS A 157 1.57 -5.62 -60.37
CA HIS A 157 0.95 -5.01 -61.54
C HIS A 157 1.96 -4.54 -62.59
N LEU A 158 3.09 -3.96 -62.17
CA LEU A 158 4.16 -3.56 -63.09
C LEU A 158 4.84 -4.76 -63.76
N MET A 159 5.05 -5.85 -63.03
CA MET A 159 5.57 -7.11 -63.59
C MET A 159 4.61 -7.72 -64.60
N ASN A 160 3.31 -7.78 -64.28
CA ASN A 160 2.28 -8.30 -65.19
C ASN A 160 2.11 -7.42 -66.45
N ALA A 161 2.21 -6.09 -66.32
CA ALA A 161 2.18 -5.16 -67.46
C ALA A 161 3.43 -5.29 -68.35
N SER A 162 4.61 -5.50 -67.74
CA SER A 162 5.87 -5.72 -68.46
C SER A 162 5.82 -7.01 -69.28
N VAL A 163 5.32 -8.12 -68.71
CA VAL A 163 5.12 -9.39 -69.41
C VAL A 163 4.18 -9.22 -70.62
N HIS A 164 3.09 -8.47 -70.49
CA HIS A 164 2.20 -8.18 -71.62
C HIS A 164 2.83 -7.31 -72.72
N SER A 165 3.80 -6.45 -72.38
CA SER A 165 4.52 -5.63 -73.37
C SER A 165 5.56 -6.44 -74.16
N VAL A 166 6.20 -7.44 -73.53
CA VAL A 166 7.18 -8.31 -74.18
C VAL A 166 6.50 -9.25 -75.17
N PHE A 167 5.31 -9.78 -74.86
CA PHE A 167 4.55 -10.64 -75.77
C PHE A 167 3.91 -9.91 -76.97
N ARG A 168 3.76 -8.57 -76.93
CA ARG A 168 3.22 -7.79 -78.05
C ARG A 168 4.24 -7.43 -79.13
N ASN A 169 5.53 -7.55 -78.84
CA ASN A 169 6.63 -7.21 -79.77
C ASN A 169 7.31 -8.44 -80.40
N SER A 170 6.69 -9.63 -80.31
CA SER A 170 7.23 -10.89 -80.86
C SER A 170 6.28 -11.58 -81.85
N TRP A 171 5.43 -10.82 -82.54
CA TRP A 171 4.62 -11.28 -83.68
C TRP A 171 4.90 -10.45 -84.91
#